data_AF-A0A258HTS7-F1
#
_entry.id   AF-A0A258HTS7-F1
#
_cell.length_a   1.000
_cell.length_b   1.000
_cell.length_c   1.000
_cell.angle_alpha   90.00
_cell.angle_beta   90.00
_cell.angle_gamma   90.00
#
_symmetry.space_group_name_H-M   'P 1'
#
loop_
_entity.id
_entity.type
_entity.pdbx_description
1 polymer ?
#
loop_
_entity_poly.entity_id
_entity_poly.type
_entity_poly.pdbx_seq_one_letter_code
_entity_poly.pdbx_strand_id
1 'polypeptide(L)'
;MRADTMASRLATDLAALASRRQALGLASLGLGGLVAACQETVAARTAGGEACLLTPTEIRGPFPADGTRASGQTLSVFGQQGLVRQDIRSSFAGMAGEAPGVKLDCAIRLVSAQSCAPLAGHALYLWQCDAAGDYSLYNREDVNWLRGMQASDADGVVRFTTIVPGCYGGRAPHV
;
A
#
# COMPACT_ATOMS: atom_id res chain seq x y z
N MET A 1 17.83 -13.61 -20.82
CA MET A 1 17.69 -12.22 -20.29
C MET A 1 16.71 -12.12 -19.11
N ARG A 2 16.62 -13.10 -18.19
CA ARG A 2 15.52 -13.13 -17.18
C ARG A 2 15.88 -13.58 -15.76
N ALA A 3 17.17 -13.69 -15.41
CA ALA A 3 17.59 -13.99 -14.03
C ALA A 3 18.40 -12.84 -13.40
N ASP A 4 19.23 -12.17 -14.21
CA ASP A 4 20.17 -11.15 -13.73
C ASP A 4 19.50 -9.89 -13.19
N THR A 5 18.32 -9.53 -13.70
CA THR A 5 17.56 -8.34 -13.28
C THR A 5 16.90 -8.51 -11.90
N MET A 6 16.62 -9.74 -11.48
CA MET A 6 15.95 -10.03 -10.21
C MET A 6 16.98 -10.14 -9.07
N ALA A 7 18.14 -10.74 -9.33
CA ALA A 7 19.27 -10.76 -8.41
C ALA A 7 19.86 -9.36 -8.15
N SER A 8 19.90 -8.51 -9.17
CA SER A 8 20.35 -7.11 -9.06
C SER A 8 19.46 -6.25 -8.15
N ARG A 9 18.15 -6.52 -8.10
CA ARG A 9 17.21 -5.78 -7.26
C ARG A 9 17.27 -6.23 -5.79
N LEU A 10 17.47 -7.52 -5.55
CA LEU A 10 17.66 -8.07 -4.20
C LEU A 10 18.93 -7.54 -3.51
N ALA A 11 20.01 -7.36 -4.28
CA ALA A 11 21.25 -6.76 -3.78
C ALA A 11 21.07 -5.28 -3.41
N THR A 12 20.21 -4.57 -4.15
CA THR A 12 19.87 -3.16 -3.89
C THR A 12 19.07 -3.03 -2.58
N ASP A 13 18.10 -3.93 -2.37
CA ASP A 13 17.28 -3.97 -1.16
C ASP A 13 18.11 -4.37 0.09
N LEU A 14 19.08 -5.28 -0.06
CA LEU A 14 19.99 -5.68 1.02
C LEU A 14 20.99 -4.58 1.39
N ALA A 15 21.50 -3.81 0.42
CA ALA A 15 22.37 -2.68 0.67
C ALA A 15 21.64 -1.55 1.45
N ALA A 16 20.37 -1.31 1.13
CA ALA A 16 19.53 -0.35 1.85
C ALA A 16 19.25 -0.78 3.31
N LEU A 17 19.15 -2.09 3.57
CA LEU A 17 19.00 -2.63 4.92
C LEU A 17 20.31 -2.63 5.73
N ALA A 18 21.47 -2.83 5.08
CA ALA A 18 22.79 -2.76 5.71
C ALA A 18 23.19 -1.34 6.12
N SER A 19 22.86 -0.34 5.29
CA SER A 19 23.05 1.08 5.59
C SER A 19 22.34 1.54 6.87
N ARG A 20 21.17 0.98 7.19
CA ARG A 20 20.41 1.30 8.41
C ARG A 20 21.06 0.74 9.69
N ARG A 21 21.85 -0.32 9.60
CA ARG A 21 22.52 -0.95 10.75
C ARG A 21 23.88 -0.34 11.09
N GLN A 22 24.44 0.50 10.21
CA GLN A 22 25.69 1.23 10.48
C GLN A 22 25.48 2.57 11.20
N ALA A 23 24.23 3.00 11.44
CA ALA A 23 23.92 4.25 12.15
C ALA A 23 23.82 4.10 13.68
N LEU A 24 24.04 2.91 14.24
CA LEU A 24 24.00 2.63 15.68
C LEU A 24 25.31 1.96 16.12
N GLY A 25 26.38 2.75 16.15
CA GLY A 25 27.68 2.31 16.66
C GLY A 25 28.65 3.47 16.85
N LEU A 26 28.96 3.76 18.12
CA LEU A 26 30.07 4.58 18.64
C LEU A 26 29.89 6.11 18.64
N ALA A 27 29.53 6.67 19.81
CA ALA A 27 30.07 7.95 20.30
C ALA A 27 29.82 8.12 21.81
N SER A 28 30.64 7.47 22.64
CA SER A 28 30.89 7.92 24.01
C SER A 28 32.16 8.77 24.00
N LEU A 29 32.02 10.09 24.23
CA LEU A 29 32.95 11.03 24.87
C LEU A 29 32.67 12.47 24.39
N GLY A 30 32.46 13.39 25.32
CA GLY A 30 32.71 14.84 25.11
C GLY A 30 31.50 15.76 25.30
N LEU A 31 31.49 16.50 26.41
CA LEU A 31 30.72 17.73 26.59
C LEU A 31 31.16 18.78 25.57
N GLY A 32 30.22 19.37 24.83
CA GLY A 32 30.43 20.64 24.11
C GLY A 32 29.82 20.64 22.71
N GLY A 33 28.77 21.46 22.52
CA GLY A 33 28.27 21.81 21.20
C GLY A 33 26.77 21.67 21.03
N LEU A 34 26.02 22.67 21.51
CA LEU A 34 24.69 22.97 20.98
C LEU A 34 24.82 23.29 19.49
N VAL A 35 24.37 22.40 18.62
CA VAL A 35 23.88 22.77 17.29
C VAL A 35 22.56 22.04 17.10
N ALA A 36 21.48 22.81 17.11
CA ALA A 36 20.17 22.37 16.68
C ALA A 36 20.26 21.91 15.22
N ALA A 37 20.39 20.61 15.00
CA ALA A 37 20.20 20.00 13.70
C ALA A 37 18.70 20.08 13.38
N CYS A 38 18.27 21.22 12.83
CA CYS A 38 17.02 21.29 12.10
C CYS A 38 17.10 20.22 11.01
N GLN A 39 16.24 19.22 11.09
CA GLN A 39 16.11 18.21 10.06
C GLN A 39 15.67 18.92 8.77
N GLU A 40 16.58 19.07 7.82
CA GLU A 40 16.20 19.40 6.45
C GLU A 40 15.32 18.25 5.95
N THR A 41 14.02 18.51 5.94
CA THR A 41 13.08 17.67 5.18
C THR A 41 13.46 17.90 3.72
N VAL A 42 14.20 16.98 3.12
CA VAL A 42 14.57 17.06 1.70
C VAL A 42 13.29 16.87 0.90
N ALA A 43 12.59 17.98 0.63
CA ALA A 43 11.45 18.02 -0.24
C ALA A 43 11.96 18.08 -1.68
N ALA A 44 11.72 17.00 -2.44
CA ALA A 44 11.92 17.04 -3.88
C ALA A 44 10.88 17.98 -4.50
N ARG A 45 11.33 18.94 -5.30
CA ARG A 45 10.45 19.87 -6.02
C ARG A 45 10.47 19.55 -7.51
N THR A 46 9.31 19.44 -8.13
CA THR A 46 9.22 19.42 -9.60
C THR A 46 9.62 20.78 -10.17
N ALA A 47 9.93 20.83 -11.47
CA ALA A 47 10.11 22.10 -12.19
C ALA A 47 8.88 23.04 -12.11
N GLY A 48 7.70 22.51 -11.73
CA GLY A 48 6.48 23.27 -11.46
C GLY A 48 6.29 23.73 -10.01
N GLY A 49 7.27 23.50 -9.12
CA GLY A 49 7.20 23.91 -7.71
C GLY A 49 6.40 22.99 -6.79
N GLU A 50 5.91 21.85 -7.29
CA GLU A 50 5.20 20.85 -6.50
C GLU A 50 6.20 20.08 -5.63
N ALA A 51 6.04 20.13 -4.31
CA ALA A 51 6.86 19.37 -3.38
C ALA A 51 6.26 17.99 -3.14
N CYS A 52 7.02 16.92 -3.39
CA CYS A 52 6.59 15.57 -3.03
C CYS A 52 7.11 15.24 -1.64
N LEU A 53 6.17 15.02 -0.72
CA LEU A 53 6.45 14.60 0.64
C LEU A 53 6.15 13.11 0.78
N LEU A 54 6.83 12.46 1.71
CA LEU A 54 6.50 11.08 2.07
C LEU A 54 5.06 11.04 2.62
N THR A 55 4.25 10.15 2.06
CA THR A 55 2.93 9.84 2.59
C THR A 55 3.08 9.25 4.00
N PRO A 56 2.29 9.71 5.00
CA PRO A 56 2.32 9.12 6.33
C PRO A 56 1.96 7.63 6.27
N THR A 57 2.59 6.84 7.12
CA THR A 57 2.28 5.42 7.26
C THR A 57 1.11 5.22 8.21
N GLU A 58 0.12 4.45 7.80
CA GLU A 58 -0.99 4.03 8.65
C GLU A 58 -0.77 2.63 9.23
N ILE A 59 -1.57 2.27 10.24
CA ILE A 59 -1.62 0.88 10.70
C ILE A 59 -2.27 0.00 9.62
N ARG A 60 -1.71 -1.20 9.39
CA ARG A 60 -2.22 -2.15 8.38
C ARG A 60 -3.70 -2.52 8.56
N GLY A 61 -4.21 -2.43 9.79
CA GLY A 61 -5.54 -2.91 10.12
C GLY A 61 -5.64 -4.45 10.13
N PRO A 62 -6.78 -4.98 10.59
CA PRO A 62 -6.87 -6.38 10.99
C PRO A 62 -7.41 -7.33 9.89
N PHE A 63 -7.68 -6.85 8.67
CA PHE A 63 -8.39 -7.60 7.62
C PHE A 63 -7.73 -7.64 6.21
N PRO A 64 -6.40 -7.77 6.08
CA PRO A 64 -5.73 -7.63 4.78
C PRO A 64 -5.93 -8.83 3.84
N ALA A 65 -6.13 -10.05 4.34
CA ALA A 65 -6.15 -11.28 3.54
C ALA A 65 -4.96 -11.40 2.54
N ASP A 66 -3.75 -11.06 2.98
CA ASP A 66 -2.50 -11.05 2.21
C ASP A 66 -1.56 -12.22 2.59
N GLY A 67 -2.06 -13.19 3.37
CA GLY A 67 -1.28 -14.29 3.94
C GLY A 67 -0.67 -14.00 5.32
N THR A 68 -0.78 -12.77 5.83
CA THR A 68 -0.40 -12.48 7.21
C THR A 68 -1.46 -12.98 8.20
N ARG A 69 -1.03 -13.36 9.42
CA ARG A 69 -1.96 -13.67 10.51
C ARG A 69 -2.62 -12.38 10.99
N ALA A 70 -3.93 -12.29 10.86
CA ALA A 70 -4.73 -11.14 11.28
C ALA A 70 -6.12 -11.59 11.74
N SER A 71 -6.65 -10.96 12.79
CA SER A 71 -7.95 -11.32 13.40
C SER A 71 -8.09 -12.81 13.77
N GLY A 72 -6.99 -13.42 14.25
CA GLY A 72 -6.97 -14.83 14.62
C GLY A 72 -6.86 -15.83 13.46
N GLN A 73 -6.88 -15.36 12.21
CA GLN A 73 -6.92 -16.20 11.01
C GLN A 73 -5.70 -15.95 10.10
N THR A 74 -5.38 -16.91 9.24
CA THR A 74 -4.42 -16.74 8.13
C THR A 74 -5.18 -16.90 6.82
N LEU A 75 -5.50 -15.77 6.19
CA LEU A 75 -6.26 -15.74 4.93
C LEU A 75 -5.41 -15.09 3.85
N SER A 76 -5.51 -15.58 2.62
CA SER A 76 -4.82 -15.00 1.48
C SER A 76 -5.65 -15.07 0.21
N VAL A 77 -5.79 -13.93 -0.47
CA VAL A 77 -6.28 -13.86 -1.85
C VAL A 77 -5.13 -13.83 -2.87
N PHE A 78 -3.89 -13.75 -2.43
CA PHE A 78 -2.74 -13.62 -3.32
C PHE A 78 -2.52 -14.90 -4.12
N GLY A 79 -2.30 -14.74 -5.43
CA GLY A 79 -2.18 -15.86 -6.38
C GLY A 79 -3.52 -16.44 -6.85
N GLN A 80 -4.65 -15.99 -6.30
CA GLN A 80 -5.96 -16.41 -6.80
C GLN A 80 -6.28 -15.75 -8.14
N GLN A 81 -6.91 -16.52 -9.03
CA GLN A 81 -7.35 -16.04 -10.33
C GLN A 81 -8.43 -14.97 -10.17
N GLY A 82 -8.23 -13.83 -10.84
CA GLY A 82 -9.13 -12.70 -10.74
C GLY A 82 -8.83 -11.73 -9.60
N LEU A 83 -7.71 -11.84 -8.87
CA LEU A 83 -7.29 -10.77 -7.93
C LEU A 83 -6.78 -9.52 -8.67
N VAL A 84 -6.10 -9.71 -9.81
CA VAL A 84 -5.57 -8.60 -10.61
C VAL A 84 -6.67 -8.03 -11.48
N ARG A 85 -7.27 -6.90 -11.07
CA ARG A 85 -8.50 -6.35 -11.67
C ARG A 85 -8.71 -4.88 -11.29
N GLN A 86 -9.43 -4.15 -12.16
CA GLN A 86 -9.82 -2.76 -11.91
C GLN A 86 -11.13 -2.64 -11.13
N ASP A 87 -12.21 -3.30 -11.55
CA ASP A 87 -13.48 -3.28 -10.83
C ASP A 87 -13.46 -4.36 -9.76
N ILE A 88 -13.44 -3.98 -8.47
CA ILE A 88 -13.32 -4.88 -7.32
C ILE A 88 -14.67 -5.19 -6.66
N ARG A 89 -15.79 -4.73 -7.21
CA ARG A 89 -17.10 -4.82 -6.53
C ARG A 89 -17.65 -6.24 -6.42
N SER A 90 -17.26 -7.15 -7.32
CA SER A 90 -17.73 -8.55 -7.32
C SER A 90 -16.72 -9.54 -6.74
N SER A 91 -17.22 -10.65 -6.22
CA SER A 91 -16.40 -11.80 -5.81
C SER A 91 -15.73 -12.48 -7.03
N PHE A 92 -14.72 -13.30 -6.78
CA PHE A 92 -13.90 -13.98 -7.78
C PHE A 92 -13.43 -15.36 -7.30
N ALA A 93 -12.66 -16.07 -8.13
CA ALA A 93 -12.08 -17.37 -7.82
C ALA A 93 -13.10 -18.43 -7.35
N GLY A 94 -14.30 -18.44 -7.95
CA GLY A 94 -15.37 -19.40 -7.64
C GLY A 94 -16.34 -18.94 -6.55
N MET A 95 -16.07 -17.82 -5.88
CA MET A 95 -17.04 -17.16 -4.99
C MET A 95 -17.96 -16.23 -5.79
N ALA A 96 -19.17 -16.01 -5.29
CA ALA A 96 -20.20 -15.19 -5.93
C ALA A 96 -20.56 -13.97 -5.06
N GLY A 97 -21.37 -13.06 -5.63
CA GLY A 97 -21.84 -11.85 -4.95
C GLY A 97 -21.15 -10.57 -5.43
N GLU A 98 -21.85 -9.46 -5.27
CA GLU A 98 -21.37 -8.09 -5.54
C GLU A 98 -21.69 -7.22 -4.34
N ALA A 99 -20.72 -6.40 -3.91
CA ALA A 99 -20.89 -5.51 -2.77
C ALA A 99 -21.92 -4.41 -3.09
N PRO A 100 -23.01 -4.29 -2.33
CA PRO A 100 -23.96 -3.22 -2.51
C PRO A 100 -23.38 -1.89 -2.00
N GLY A 101 -23.62 -0.80 -2.73
CA GLY A 101 -23.21 0.53 -2.30
C GLY A 101 -23.16 1.56 -3.41
N VAL A 102 -22.78 2.78 -3.04
CA VAL A 102 -22.57 3.87 -4.01
C VAL A 102 -21.23 3.65 -4.71
N LYS A 103 -21.24 3.57 -6.04
CA LYS A 103 -20.02 3.40 -6.85
C LYS A 103 -19.03 4.54 -6.58
N LEU A 104 -17.77 4.16 -6.40
CA LEU A 104 -16.61 5.05 -6.27
C LEU A 104 -15.58 4.66 -7.32
N ASP A 105 -15.18 5.60 -8.18
CA ASP A 105 -14.00 5.45 -9.03
C ASP A 105 -12.80 6.08 -8.31
N CYS A 106 -11.89 5.24 -7.81
CA CYS A 106 -10.71 5.64 -7.06
C CYS A 106 -9.48 5.63 -7.97
N ALA A 107 -8.75 6.74 -8.03
CA ALA A 107 -7.48 6.83 -8.75
C ALA A 107 -6.37 7.24 -7.78
N ILE A 108 -5.29 6.47 -7.74
CA ILE A 108 -4.13 6.70 -6.88
C ILE A 108 -2.92 6.90 -7.78
N ARG A 109 -2.26 8.05 -7.66
CA ARG A 109 -0.99 8.32 -8.36
C ARG A 109 0.17 8.07 -7.41
N LEU A 110 1.10 7.22 -7.84
CA LEU A 110 2.32 6.89 -7.14
C LEU A 110 3.47 7.72 -7.70
N VAL A 111 4.15 8.46 -6.83
CA VAL A 111 5.33 9.27 -7.16
C VAL A 111 6.45 9.04 -6.15
N SER A 112 7.70 9.22 -6.58
CA SER A 112 8.85 9.23 -5.67
C SER A 112 8.85 10.51 -4.83
N ALA A 113 9.04 10.38 -3.51
CA ALA A 113 9.26 11.53 -2.64
C ALA A 113 10.64 12.21 -2.86
N GLN A 114 11.56 11.56 -3.58
CA GLN A 114 12.90 12.09 -3.87
C GLN A 114 12.99 12.83 -5.20
N SER A 115 12.11 12.52 -6.17
CA SER A 115 12.19 13.11 -7.51
C SER A 115 10.85 13.61 -8.06
N CYS A 116 9.74 13.34 -7.37
CA CYS A 116 8.39 13.50 -7.89
C CYS A 116 8.09 12.71 -9.19
N ALA A 117 9.01 11.85 -9.63
CA ALA A 117 8.81 11.07 -10.83
C ALA A 117 7.70 10.03 -10.60
N PRO A 118 6.83 9.79 -11.60
CA PRO A 118 5.86 8.71 -11.55
C PRO A 118 6.51 7.34 -11.32
N LEU A 119 5.90 6.54 -10.47
CA LEU A 119 6.35 5.18 -10.16
C LEU A 119 5.56 4.17 -10.97
N ALA A 120 5.97 3.91 -12.21
CA ALA A 120 5.35 2.93 -13.09
C ALA A 120 5.62 1.47 -12.66
N GLY A 121 4.67 0.57 -12.94
CA GLY A 121 4.80 -0.87 -12.70
C GLY A 121 4.83 -1.31 -11.23
N HIS A 122 4.49 -0.41 -10.30
CA HIS A 122 4.41 -0.73 -8.87
C HIS A 122 3.04 -1.33 -8.55
N ALA A 123 3.03 -2.45 -7.83
CA ALA A 123 1.80 -3.11 -7.43
C ALA A 123 1.15 -2.38 -6.26
N LEU A 124 -0.14 -2.09 -6.37
CA LEU A 124 -1.00 -1.62 -5.29
C LEU A 124 -2.07 -2.69 -5.03
N TYR A 125 -2.16 -3.12 -3.78
CA TYR A 125 -3.24 -3.95 -3.28
C TYR A 125 -4.19 -3.09 -2.45
N LEU A 126 -5.47 -3.09 -2.81
CA LEU A 126 -6.52 -2.33 -2.14
C LEU A 126 -7.55 -3.30 -1.54
N TRP A 127 -7.95 -3.04 -0.30
CA TRP A 127 -9.03 -3.76 0.37
C TRP A 127 -9.84 -2.83 1.26
N GLN A 128 -11.14 -3.07 1.38
CA GLN A 128 -12.04 -2.27 2.23
C GLN A 128 -13.22 -3.09 2.74
N CYS A 129 -14.00 -2.53 3.67
CA CYS A 129 -15.35 -3.02 3.96
C CYS A 129 -16.36 -2.60 2.89
N ASP A 130 -17.55 -3.23 2.92
CA ASP A 130 -18.72 -2.67 2.25
C ASP A 130 -19.32 -1.47 2.98
N ALA A 131 -20.41 -0.95 2.43
CA ALA A 131 -21.21 0.13 2.98
C ALA A 131 -21.81 -0.17 4.38
N ALA A 132 -21.92 -1.44 4.77
CA ALA A 132 -22.40 -1.85 6.10
C ALA A 132 -21.27 -2.01 7.12
N GLY A 133 -20.00 -1.96 6.68
CA GLY A 133 -18.83 -2.15 7.52
C GLY A 133 -18.33 -3.60 7.59
N ASP A 134 -18.86 -4.49 6.75
CA ASP A 134 -18.45 -5.89 6.70
C ASP A 134 -17.24 -6.10 5.79
N TYR A 135 -16.29 -6.92 6.24
CA TYR A 135 -15.12 -7.34 5.49
C TYR A 135 -15.32 -8.74 4.94
N SER A 136 -15.19 -8.84 3.61
CA SER A 136 -15.14 -10.11 2.90
C SER A 136 -14.05 -11.03 3.46
N LEU A 137 -14.32 -12.33 3.53
CA LEU A 137 -13.51 -13.38 4.15
C LEU A 137 -13.40 -13.36 5.68
N TYR A 138 -13.83 -12.30 6.35
CA TYR A 138 -13.76 -12.19 7.82
C TYR A 138 -15.16 -12.27 8.44
N ASN A 139 -15.83 -11.16 8.71
CA ASN A 139 -17.23 -11.16 9.17
C ASN A 139 -18.24 -11.42 8.05
N ARG A 140 -17.78 -11.47 6.78
CA ARG A 140 -18.55 -11.95 5.64
C ARG A 140 -17.78 -13.05 4.89
N GLU A 141 -17.84 -14.27 5.41
CA GLU A 141 -16.97 -15.40 5.00
C GLU A 141 -17.31 -16.00 3.62
N ASP A 142 -18.53 -15.81 3.13
CA ASP A 142 -19.04 -16.37 1.88
C ASP A 142 -18.71 -15.56 0.62
N VAL A 143 -17.99 -14.45 0.76
CA VAL A 143 -17.59 -13.55 -0.34
C VAL A 143 -16.13 -13.09 -0.25
N ASN A 144 -15.56 -12.65 -1.38
CA ASN A 144 -14.21 -12.08 -1.46
C ASN A 144 -14.16 -10.77 -2.28
N TRP A 145 -15.30 -10.09 -2.47
CA TRP A 145 -15.36 -8.78 -3.11
C TRP A 145 -14.56 -7.69 -2.36
N LEU A 146 -14.44 -6.52 -3.00
CA LEU A 146 -13.72 -5.31 -2.56
C LEU A 146 -12.26 -5.58 -2.16
N ARG A 147 -11.62 -6.51 -2.87
CA ARG A 147 -10.18 -6.79 -2.80
C ARG A 147 -9.65 -6.82 -4.22
N GLY A 148 -8.56 -6.10 -4.49
CA GLY A 148 -7.97 -6.10 -5.82
C GLY A 148 -6.54 -5.62 -5.84
N MET A 149 -5.81 -6.07 -6.85
CA MET A 149 -4.43 -5.67 -7.09
C MET A 149 -4.30 -5.11 -8.51
N GLN A 150 -3.54 -4.03 -8.66
CA GLN A 150 -3.20 -3.46 -9.97
C GLN A 150 -1.76 -2.99 -9.96
N ALA A 151 -1.12 -2.98 -11.12
CA ALA A 151 0.15 -2.30 -11.32
C ALA A 151 -0.11 -0.88 -11.83
N SER A 152 0.66 0.10 -11.35
CA SER A 152 0.59 1.46 -11.87
C SER A 152 1.01 1.55 -13.34
N ASP A 153 0.32 2.41 -14.09
CA ASP A 153 0.64 2.69 -15.49
C ASP A 153 1.91 3.56 -15.65
N ALA A 154 2.20 3.99 -16.88
CA ALA A 154 3.37 4.82 -17.19
C ALA A 154 3.37 6.18 -16.46
N ASP A 155 2.18 6.69 -16.10
CA ASP A 155 1.99 7.92 -15.33
C ASP A 155 1.92 7.66 -13.82
N GLY A 156 2.26 6.44 -13.39
CA GLY A 156 2.23 6.03 -11.98
C GLY A 156 0.81 5.88 -11.44
N VAL A 157 -0.21 5.82 -12.28
CA VAL A 157 -1.62 5.81 -11.84
C VAL A 157 -2.14 4.37 -11.73
N VAL A 158 -2.82 4.10 -10.62
CA VAL A 158 -3.64 2.91 -10.41
C VAL A 158 -5.11 3.34 -10.31
N ARG A 159 -6.03 2.58 -10.92
CA ARG A 159 -7.46 2.88 -10.89
C ARG A 159 -8.24 1.71 -10.29
N PHE A 160 -9.21 1.97 -9.45
CA PHE A 160 -10.15 0.97 -8.97
C PHE A 160 -11.58 1.47 -9.14
N THR A 161 -12.46 0.59 -9.59
CA THR A 161 -13.90 0.79 -9.46
C THR A 161 -14.35 -0.01 -8.24
N THR A 162 -14.84 0.71 -7.23
CA THR A 162 -15.21 0.18 -5.91
C THR A 162 -16.53 0.82 -5.45
N ILE A 163 -16.85 0.74 -4.16
CA ILE A 163 -17.94 1.47 -3.52
C ILE A 163 -17.42 2.35 -2.38
N VAL A 164 -18.19 3.35 -1.96
CA VAL A 164 -17.90 4.10 -0.73
C VAL A 164 -17.98 3.15 0.48
N PRO A 165 -16.90 3.00 1.28
CA PRO A 165 -16.90 2.12 2.44
C PRO A 165 -17.78 2.64 3.57
N GLY A 166 -18.28 1.74 4.41
CA GLY A 166 -19.00 2.06 5.64
C GLY A 166 -18.07 2.33 6.83
N CYS A 167 -18.67 2.66 7.97
CA CYS A 167 -17.98 2.73 9.26
C CYS A 167 -18.00 1.35 9.94
N TYR A 168 -16.99 1.05 10.75
CA TYR A 168 -17.04 -0.12 11.62
C TYR A 168 -16.15 0.04 12.85
N GLY A 169 -16.57 -0.53 13.99
CA GLY A 169 -15.78 -0.53 15.22
C GLY A 169 -15.31 0.86 15.67
N GLY A 170 -16.12 1.90 15.42
CA GLY A 170 -15.78 3.29 15.73
C GLY A 170 -14.82 3.97 14.73
N ARG A 171 -14.47 3.32 13.61
CA ARG A 171 -13.59 3.89 12.58
C ARG A 171 -14.37 4.60 11.49
N ALA A 172 -13.81 5.70 10.99
CA ALA A 172 -14.30 6.42 9.82
C ALA A 172 -14.24 5.55 8.55
N PRO A 173 -14.99 5.89 7.49
CA PRO A 173 -14.84 5.26 6.17
C PRO A 173 -13.40 5.35 5.65
N HIS A 174 -12.84 4.24 5.18
CA HIS A 174 -11.47 4.17 4.65
C HIS A 174 -11.27 2.99 3.70
N VAL A 175 -10.19 3.06 2.93
CA VAL A 175 -9.66 2.03 2.03
C VAL A 175 -8.18 1.79 2.31
#